data_AF-A0A0H3WUR1-F1
#
_entry.id   AF-A0A0H3WUR1-F1
#
_cell.length_a   1.000
_cell.length_b   1.000
_cell.length_c   1.000
_cell.angle_alpha   90.00
_cell.angle_beta   90.00
_cell.angle_gamma   90.00
#
_symmetry.space_group_name_H-M   'P 1'
#
loop_
_entity.id
_entity.type
_entity.pdbx_description
1 polymer ?
#
loop_
_entity_poly.entity_id
_entity_poly.type
_entity_poly.pdbx_seq_one_letter_code
_entity_poly.pdbx_strand_id
1 'polypeptide(L)'
;MKPVIALVGRPNVGKSTLFNRLTRSRDALVADMPGLTRDRHYGEGRVGEHPYLVIDTGGFEPVAKDGIFHEMAKQTRQAVVEADVVIYIVDGRQGLTPQDQIIADYLRKTGRKIMLVVNKAEGMKYTTVANDFYELGLGDPLAISAAHGDGVKEVIDEAIAPFYANPDESEDDDKHDGRVKIAIVGRPNVGKSTLVNTLLGEERVIAFDMPGTTRDSIHIDFERQGKNYTLIDTAGLRRRGKVFEAIEKFSVVKTLQSIADANVVILMLDARQDISDQDAHIAGFILESGRAVVVGVNKWDGLDEYTRDQAKQELERKLKFLGFANFHFISAAKATGIGPLMRSVDEAYAAAMSKLPTPKLTKALIEAVEHQQPRRSGFSRPKLRYAHQGGSNPPIIVIHGNSLDGVTDSYRRYLENRFRETFKLKGTPLRIEFRNSANPYAKGE
;
A
#
# COMPACT_ATOMS: atom_id res chain seq x y z
N MET A 1 -13.10 2.14 -2.62
CA MET A 1 -11.88 1.32 -2.72
C MET A 1 -11.08 1.70 -3.94
N LYS A 2 -9.76 1.79 -3.79
CA LYS A 2 -8.85 2.03 -4.91
C LYS A 2 -8.91 0.88 -5.93
N PRO A 3 -8.90 1.19 -7.24
CA PRO A 3 -8.91 0.17 -8.28
C PRO A 3 -7.58 -0.58 -8.30
N VAL A 4 -7.64 -1.83 -8.77
CA VAL A 4 -6.49 -2.74 -8.83
C VAL A 4 -6.12 -3.02 -10.28
N ILE A 5 -4.86 -2.76 -10.60
CA ILE A 5 -4.26 -3.01 -11.91
C ILE A 5 -3.30 -4.20 -11.82
N ALA A 6 -3.52 -5.22 -12.64
CA ALA A 6 -2.55 -6.31 -12.82
C ALA A 6 -1.71 -6.09 -14.08
N LEU A 7 -0.38 -6.11 -13.94
CA LEU A 7 0.57 -6.09 -15.04
C LEU A 7 0.87 -7.52 -15.47
N VAL A 8 0.42 -7.89 -16.68
CA VAL A 8 0.52 -9.25 -17.22
C VAL A 8 1.38 -9.25 -18.47
N GLY A 9 2.09 -10.34 -18.72
CA GLY A 9 2.82 -10.56 -19.96
C GLY A 9 3.98 -11.51 -19.78
N ARG A 10 4.56 -11.96 -20.89
CA ARG A 10 5.71 -12.88 -20.89
C ARG A 10 6.94 -12.28 -20.18
N PRO A 11 7.94 -13.08 -19.80
CA PRO A 11 9.19 -12.56 -19.24
C PRO A 11 9.84 -11.48 -20.14
N ASN A 12 10.55 -10.53 -19.52
CA ASN A 12 11.39 -9.51 -20.19
C ASN A 12 10.69 -8.47 -21.08
N VAL A 13 9.35 -8.40 -21.10
CA VAL A 13 8.59 -7.33 -21.78
C VAL A 13 8.65 -5.97 -21.07
N GLY A 14 9.22 -5.91 -19.85
CA GLY A 14 9.40 -4.68 -19.09
C GLY A 14 8.33 -4.40 -18.02
N LYS A 15 7.64 -5.43 -17.52
CA LYS A 15 6.63 -5.32 -16.45
C LYS A 15 7.18 -4.69 -15.17
N SER A 16 8.31 -5.19 -14.66
CA SER A 16 8.92 -4.66 -13.44
C SER A 16 9.46 -3.24 -13.63
N THR A 17 9.90 -2.89 -14.85
CA THR A 17 10.26 -1.52 -15.20
C THR A 17 9.05 -0.59 -15.13
N LEU A 18 7.91 -1.02 -15.67
CA LEU A 18 6.66 -0.26 -15.56
C LEU A 18 6.20 -0.18 -14.10
N PHE A 19 6.15 -1.30 -13.39
CA PHE A 19 5.79 -1.35 -11.97
C PHE A 19 6.55 -0.32 -11.14
N ASN A 20 7.88 -0.32 -11.20
CA ASN A 20 8.73 0.61 -10.45
C ASN A 20 8.46 2.08 -10.82
N ARG A 21 8.15 2.34 -12.10
CA ARG A 21 7.77 3.69 -12.55
C ARG A 21 6.42 4.11 -11.97
N LEU A 22 5.44 3.21 -11.95
CA LEU A 22 4.09 3.50 -11.42
C LEU A 22 4.11 3.77 -9.91
N THR A 23 4.89 2.99 -9.15
CA THR A 23 4.97 3.11 -7.68
C THR A 23 5.89 4.24 -7.20
N ARG A 24 6.63 4.89 -8.11
CA ARG A 24 7.67 5.91 -7.81
C ARG A 24 8.74 5.45 -6.81
N SER A 25 8.89 4.14 -6.62
CA SER A 25 9.90 3.55 -5.72
C SER A 25 11.12 3.14 -6.53
N ARG A 26 12.29 3.73 -6.25
CA ARG A 26 13.58 3.13 -6.67
C ARG A 26 13.88 1.85 -5.90
N ASP A 27 13.29 1.71 -4.72
CA ASP A 27 13.34 0.52 -3.87
C ASP A 27 11.93 -0.07 -3.77
N ALA A 28 11.46 -0.72 -4.83
CA ALA A 28 10.43 -1.73 -4.59
C ALA A 28 11.07 -2.72 -3.62
N LEU A 29 10.58 -2.77 -2.37
CA LEU A 29 10.89 -3.86 -1.47
C LEU A 29 10.40 -5.13 -2.17
N VAL A 30 11.34 -5.79 -2.86
CA VAL A 30 11.18 -7.12 -3.44
C VAL A 30 10.75 -8.01 -2.29
N ALA A 31 9.47 -8.37 -2.27
CA ALA A 31 8.92 -9.24 -1.25
C ALA A 31 9.37 -10.68 -1.55
N ASP A 32 10.58 -11.04 -1.11
CA ASP A 32 10.98 -12.44 -1.01
C ASP A 32 10.19 -13.07 0.16
N MET A 33 9.34 -14.06 -0.13
CA MET A 33 8.63 -14.88 0.85
C MET A 33 9.01 -16.36 0.69
N PRO A 34 9.29 -17.08 1.79
CA PRO A 34 9.21 -18.54 1.82
C PRO A 34 7.74 -18.96 1.97
N GLY A 35 7.17 -19.62 0.96
CA GLY A 35 5.78 -20.12 0.95
C GLY A 35 4.79 -19.35 0.07
N LEU A 36 5.22 -18.22 -0.50
CA LEU A 36 4.60 -17.52 -1.62
C LEU A 36 5.72 -17.32 -2.65
N THR A 37 5.56 -17.83 -3.87
CA THR A 37 6.66 -17.83 -4.83
C THR A 37 7.10 -16.39 -5.17
N ARG A 38 8.39 -16.31 -5.48
CA ARG A 38 9.30 -15.17 -5.69
C ARG A 38 8.88 -14.13 -6.75
N ASP A 39 7.64 -14.16 -7.24
CA ASP A 39 7.27 -13.61 -8.56
C ASP A 39 6.29 -12.43 -8.52
N ARG A 40 5.81 -11.96 -7.35
CA ARG A 40 4.84 -10.86 -7.28
C ARG A 40 5.24 -9.68 -6.43
N HIS A 41 5.19 -8.50 -7.03
CA HIS A 41 5.33 -7.23 -6.34
C HIS A 41 3.98 -6.52 -6.28
N TYR A 42 3.69 -5.94 -5.12
CA TYR A 42 2.49 -5.14 -4.89
C TYR A 42 2.93 -3.74 -4.53
N GLY A 43 2.22 -2.74 -5.01
CA GLY A 43 2.53 -1.36 -4.67
C GLY A 43 1.38 -0.42 -4.95
N GLU A 44 1.48 0.78 -4.40
CA GLU A 44 0.54 1.86 -4.69
C GLU A 44 1.08 2.69 -5.86
N GLY A 45 0.34 2.68 -6.97
CA GLY A 45 0.61 3.51 -8.13
C GLY A 45 0.22 4.96 -7.89
N ARG A 46 1.09 5.89 -8.30
CA ARG A 46 0.91 7.35 -8.14
C ARG A 46 1.17 8.12 -9.44
N VAL A 47 1.18 7.43 -10.57
CA VAL A 47 1.28 8.06 -11.90
C VAL A 47 -0.15 8.24 -12.42
N GLY A 48 -0.45 9.39 -13.02
CA GLY A 48 -1.83 9.73 -13.39
C GLY A 48 -2.52 10.61 -12.34
N GLU A 49 -3.82 10.79 -12.49
CA GLU A 49 -4.61 11.69 -11.66
C GLU A 49 -5.00 11.10 -10.30
N HIS A 50 -5.30 9.80 -10.26
CA HIS A 50 -5.82 9.13 -9.07
C HIS A 50 -4.92 7.96 -8.63
N PRO A 51 -4.81 7.67 -7.32
CA PRO A 51 -4.00 6.55 -6.82
C PRO A 51 -4.71 5.21 -7.00
N TYR A 52 -3.94 4.16 -7.30
CA TYR A 52 -4.45 2.80 -7.51
C TYR A 52 -3.48 1.76 -6.93
N LEU A 53 -3.91 0.51 -6.83
CA LEU A 53 -3.02 -0.60 -6.51
C LEU A 53 -2.51 -1.24 -7.79
N VAL A 54 -1.23 -1.58 -7.82
CA VAL A 54 -0.61 -2.28 -8.95
C VAL A 54 0.04 -3.58 -8.49
N ILE A 55 -0.13 -4.62 -9.30
CA ILE A 55 0.40 -5.95 -9.08
C ILE A 55 1.28 -6.33 -10.28
N ASP A 56 2.57 -6.56 -10.05
CA ASP A 56 3.42 -7.24 -11.03
C ASP A 56 3.21 -8.74 -10.88
N THR A 57 2.70 -9.41 -11.91
CA THR A 57 2.45 -10.86 -11.83
C THR A 57 3.68 -11.72 -12.11
N GLY A 58 4.85 -11.12 -12.39
CA GLY A 58 6.06 -11.84 -12.79
C GLY A 58 5.93 -12.44 -14.20
N GLY A 59 6.86 -13.30 -14.62
CA GLY A 59 6.75 -14.00 -15.92
C GLY A 59 5.43 -14.78 -16.03
N PHE A 60 4.48 -14.32 -16.85
CA PHE A 60 3.18 -14.97 -16.98
C PHE A 60 3.31 -16.17 -17.94
N GLU A 61 3.33 -17.39 -17.40
CA GLU A 61 3.28 -18.64 -18.17
C GLU A 61 1.97 -19.40 -17.89
N PRO A 62 1.00 -19.39 -18.82
CA PRO A 62 -0.31 -20.01 -18.59
C PRO A 62 -0.32 -21.54 -18.72
N VAL A 63 0.74 -22.15 -19.25
CA VAL A 63 0.80 -23.57 -19.63
C VAL A 63 1.85 -24.33 -18.82
N ALA A 64 1.57 -24.57 -17.54
CA ALA A 64 2.35 -25.50 -16.73
C ALA A 64 1.49 -26.70 -16.34
N LYS A 65 1.83 -27.87 -16.89
CA LYS A 65 1.04 -29.10 -16.72
C LYS A 65 1.35 -29.83 -15.41
N ASP A 66 2.56 -29.70 -14.84
CA ASP A 66 2.94 -30.30 -13.55
C ASP A 66 4.08 -29.54 -12.84
N GLY A 67 4.24 -29.74 -11.53
CA GLY A 67 5.35 -29.21 -10.71
C GLY A 67 5.14 -27.78 -10.16
N ILE A 68 6.22 -27.15 -9.69
CA ILE A 68 6.24 -25.78 -9.11
C ILE A 68 5.60 -24.76 -10.07
N PHE A 69 5.78 -24.95 -11.38
CA PHE A 69 5.20 -24.10 -12.43
C PHE A 69 3.66 -24.15 -12.47
N HIS A 70 3.02 -25.26 -12.07
CA HIS A 70 1.56 -25.36 -12.02
C HIS A 70 0.96 -24.51 -10.90
N GLU A 71 1.61 -24.47 -9.73
CA GLU A 71 1.21 -23.57 -8.64
C GLU A 71 1.42 -22.10 -9.01
N MET A 72 2.55 -21.77 -9.68
CA MET A 72 2.79 -20.42 -10.21
C MET A 72 1.69 -20.00 -11.18
N ALA A 73 1.31 -20.85 -12.14
CA ALA A 73 0.21 -20.58 -13.05
C ALA A 73 -1.12 -20.36 -12.31
N LYS A 74 -1.45 -21.18 -11.31
CA LYS A 74 -2.69 -21.04 -10.51
C LYS A 74 -2.77 -19.69 -9.81
N GLN A 75 -1.65 -19.24 -9.23
CA GLN A 75 -1.62 -18.01 -8.46
C GLN A 75 -1.59 -16.76 -9.38
N THR A 76 -0.92 -16.82 -10.54
CA THR A 76 -0.86 -15.70 -11.49
C THR A 76 -2.22 -15.45 -12.12
N ARG A 77 -3.02 -16.51 -12.32
CA ARG A 77 -4.44 -16.41 -12.67
C ARG A 77 -5.27 -15.74 -11.58
N GLN A 78 -4.96 -15.96 -10.30
CA GLN A 78 -5.68 -15.33 -9.19
C GLN A 78 -5.52 -13.80 -9.21
N ALA A 79 -4.32 -13.29 -9.46
CA ALA A 79 -4.08 -11.84 -9.55
C ALA A 79 -4.90 -11.18 -10.69
N VAL A 80 -4.99 -11.85 -11.83
CA VAL A 80 -5.83 -11.41 -12.96
C VAL A 80 -7.31 -11.43 -12.60
N VAL A 81 -7.77 -12.45 -11.88
CA VAL A 81 -9.16 -12.56 -11.43
C VAL A 81 -9.48 -11.52 -10.36
N GLU A 82 -8.52 -11.09 -9.55
CA GLU A 82 -8.74 -10.09 -8.49
C GLU A 82 -8.59 -8.64 -8.98
N ALA A 83 -7.95 -8.42 -10.13
CA ALA A 83 -7.78 -7.10 -10.69
C ALA A 83 -9.07 -6.54 -11.30
N ASP A 84 -9.23 -5.22 -11.19
CA ASP A 84 -10.30 -4.49 -11.86
C ASP A 84 -9.94 -4.25 -13.33
N VAL A 85 -8.66 -4.01 -13.61
CA VAL A 85 -8.10 -3.84 -14.96
C VAL A 85 -6.83 -4.65 -15.12
N VAL A 86 -6.68 -5.29 -16.29
CA VAL A 86 -5.47 -6.01 -16.67
C VAL A 86 -4.75 -5.20 -17.74
N ILE A 87 -3.52 -4.77 -17.44
CA ILE A 87 -2.61 -4.21 -18.44
C ILE A 87 -1.77 -5.37 -18.98
N TYR A 88 -2.05 -5.78 -20.21
CA TYR A 88 -1.30 -6.82 -20.89
C TYR A 88 -0.17 -6.21 -21.71
N ILE A 89 1.07 -6.46 -21.28
CA ILE A 89 2.27 -5.85 -21.82
C ILE A 89 2.97 -6.80 -22.79
N VAL A 90 3.24 -6.30 -23.99
CA VAL A 90 4.02 -6.95 -25.04
C VAL A 90 5.26 -6.11 -25.40
N ASP A 91 6.23 -6.70 -26.10
CA ASP A 91 7.49 -6.03 -26.47
C ASP A 91 7.45 -5.60 -27.94
N GLY A 92 7.38 -4.29 -28.19
CA GLY A 92 7.32 -3.74 -29.54
C GLY A 92 8.59 -3.91 -30.37
N ARG A 93 9.74 -4.21 -29.75
CA ARG A 93 11.00 -4.46 -30.48
C ARG A 93 11.13 -5.89 -30.94
N GLN A 94 10.57 -6.82 -30.16
CA GLN A 94 10.59 -8.25 -30.49
C GLN A 94 9.40 -8.65 -31.38
N GLY A 95 8.35 -7.84 -31.42
CA GLY A 95 7.12 -8.16 -32.15
C GLY A 95 6.29 -9.24 -31.46
N LEU A 96 5.27 -9.71 -32.18
CA LEU A 96 4.33 -10.71 -31.67
C LEU A 96 5.01 -12.09 -31.55
N THR A 97 4.82 -12.76 -30.41
CA THR A 97 5.34 -14.12 -30.18
C THR A 97 4.21 -15.13 -29.95
N PRO A 98 4.44 -16.44 -30.17
CA PRO A 98 3.45 -17.47 -29.87
C PRO A 98 3.00 -17.49 -28.40
N GLN A 99 3.91 -17.13 -27.48
CA GLN A 99 3.56 -17.01 -26.06
C GLN A 99 2.53 -15.90 -25.84
N ASP A 100 2.66 -14.78 -26.56
CA ASP A 100 1.73 -13.67 -26.47
C ASP A 100 0.30 -14.07 -26.88
N GLN A 101 0.18 -14.89 -27.94
CA GLN A 101 -1.11 -15.44 -28.36
C GLN A 101 -1.76 -16.31 -27.27
N ILE A 102 -0.99 -17.18 -26.63
CA ILE A 102 -1.50 -18.06 -25.57
C ILE A 102 -1.98 -17.24 -24.36
N ILE A 103 -1.25 -16.17 -24.01
CA ILE A 103 -1.63 -15.27 -22.91
C ILE A 103 -2.91 -14.50 -23.27
N ALA A 104 -2.99 -13.94 -24.47
CA ALA A 104 -4.17 -13.25 -24.96
C ALA A 104 -5.41 -14.15 -24.97
N ASP A 105 -5.29 -15.40 -25.45
CA ASP A 105 -6.37 -16.38 -25.46
C ASP A 105 -6.88 -16.72 -24.05
N TYR A 106 -5.97 -16.78 -23.08
CA TYR A 106 -6.33 -16.95 -21.68
C TYR A 106 -7.06 -15.71 -21.15
N LEU A 107 -6.49 -14.51 -21.35
CA LEU A 107 -7.03 -13.26 -20.84
C LEU A 107 -8.44 -12.99 -21.36
N ARG A 108 -8.71 -13.24 -22.65
CA ARG A 108 -10.06 -13.08 -23.24
C ARG A 108 -11.14 -13.89 -22.51
N LYS A 109 -10.79 -15.03 -21.94
CA LYS A 109 -11.73 -15.91 -21.21
C LYS A 109 -12.03 -15.43 -19.79
N THR A 110 -11.28 -14.46 -19.27
CA THR A 110 -11.42 -14.00 -17.88
C THR A 110 -12.58 -13.02 -17.68
N GLY A 111 -13.09 -12.40 -18.75
CA GLY A 111 -14.15 -11.38 -18.68
C GLY A 111 -13.70 -10.05 -18.05
N ARG A 112 -12.41 -9.88 -17.77
CA ARG A 112 -11.84 -8.63 -17.22
C ARG A 112 -11.58 -7.61 -18.32
N LYS A 113 -11.60 -6.32 -17.98
CA LYS A 113 -11.14 -5.24 -18.87
C LYS A 113 -9.64 -5.42 -19.11
N ILE A 114 -9.25 -5.62 -20.36
CA ILE A 114 -7.87 -5.80 -20.77
C ILE A 114 -7.45 -4.60 -21.61
N MET A 115 -6.30 -4.03 -21.28
CA MET A 115 -5.66 -2.99 -22.07
C MET A 115 -4.35 -3.53 -22.61
N LEU A 116 -4.25 -3.62 -23.94
CA LEU A 116 -3.06 -4.09 -24.62
C LEU A 116 -2.04 -2.96 -24.74
N VAL A 117 -0.86 -3.18 -24.16
CA VAL A 117 0.20 -2.17 -24.06
C VAL A 117 1.47 -2.69 -24.73
N VAL A 118 1.92 -1.98 -25.76
CA VAL A 118 3.16 -2.29 -26.46
C VAL A 118 4.30 -1.46 -25.87
N ASN A 119 5.12 -2.11 -25.05
CA ASN A 119 6.25 -1.46 -24.38
C ASN A 119 7.51 -1.45 -25.26
N LYS A 120 8.49 -0.62 -24.87
CA LYS A 120 9.76 -0.38 -25.58
C LYS A 120 9.57 0.31 -26.93
N ALA A 121 8.53 1.15 -27.03
CA ALA A 121 8.14 1.84 -28.26
C ALA A 121 9.00 3.07 -28.62
N GLU A 122 10.05 3.36 -27.84
CA GLU A 122 10.91 4.53 -28.05
C GLU A 122 11.47 4.63 -29.49
N GLY A 123 11.25 5.79 -30.13
CA GLY A 123 11.76 6.09 -31.47
C GLY A 123 11.05 5.36 -32.62
N MET A 124 9.99 4.59 -32.35
CA MET A 124 9.25 3.84 -33.37
C MET A 124 7.98 4.56 -33.81
N LYS A 125 7.57 4.38 -35.08
CA LYS A 125 6.29 4.88 -35.58
C LYS A 125 5.15 4.01 -35.05
N TYR A 126 4.15 4.63 -34.43
CA TYR A 126 2.99 3.95 -33.84
C TYR A 126 2.33 2.93 -34.78
N THR A 127 2.12 3.31 -36.05
CA THR A 127 1.52 2.43 -37.07
C THR A 127 2.32 1.16 -37.30
N THR A 128 3.66 1.21 -37.23
CA THR A 128 4.52 0.04 -37.44
C THR A 128 4.50 -0.89 -36.24
N VAL A 129 4.40 -0.33 -35.04
CA VAL A 129 4.43 -1.11 -33.79
C VAL A 129 3.08 -1.75 -33.50
N ALA A 130 1.96 -1.07 -33.79
CA ALA A 130 0.63 -1.55 -33.44
C ALA A 130 0.09 -2.65 -34.39
N ASN A 131 0.50 -2.64 -35.66
CA ASN A 131 -0.06 -3.52 -36.70
C ASN A 131 0.00 -5.01 -36.32
N ASP A 132 1.15 -5.47 -35.83
CA ASP A 132 1.37 -6.88 -35.48
C ASP A 132 0.50 -7.33 -34.30
N PHE A 133 0.08 -6.42 -33.42
CA PHE A 133 -0.62 -6.76 -32.18
C PHE A 133 -2.14 -6.65 -32.28
N TYR A 134 -2.69 -6.08 -33.37
CA TYR A 134 -4.14 -6.14 -33.62
C TYR A 134 -4.64 -7.59 -33.76
N GLU A 135 -3.79 -8.51 -34.23
CA GLU A 135 -4.13 -9.94 -34.37
C GLU A 135 -4.51 -10.60 -33.03
N LEU A 136 -4.08 -10.04 -31.90
CA LEU A 136 -4.43 -10.54 -30.57
C LEU A 136 -5.92 -10.35 -30.24
N GLY A 137 -6.62 -9.44 -30.94
CA GLY A 137 -8.05 -9.19 -30.76
C GLY A 137 -8.41 -8.64 -29.38
N LEU A 138 -7.57 -7.76 -28.83
CA LEU A 138 -7.70 -7.17 -27.49
C LEU A 138 -7.96 -5.64 -27.52
N GLY A 139 -8.47 -5.12 -28.64
CA GLY A 139 -8.66 -3.68 -28.85
C GLY A 139 -7.42 -2.99 -29.41
N ASP A 140 -7.39 -1.67 -29.33
CA ASP A 140 -6.33 -0.83 -29.89
C ASP A 140 -5.04 -0.94 -29.05
N PRO A 141 -3.90 -1.34 -29.64
CA PRO A 141 -2.64 -1.42 -28.90
C PRO A 141 -2.12 -0.04 -28.51
N LEU A 142 -1.84 0.17 -27.22
CA LEU A 142 -1.32 1.43 -26.68
C LEU A 142 0.20 1.37 -26.57
N ALA A 143 0.92 2.24 -27.27
CA ALA A 143 2.39 2.23 -27.27
C ALA A 143 2.95 3.04 -26.10
N ILE A 144 3.92 2.47 -25.37
CA ILE A 144 4.60 3.15 -24.26
C ILE A 144 6.11 2.91 -24.28
N SER A 145 6.83 3.76 -23.55
CA SER A 145 8.17 3.45 -23.06
C SER A 145 8.19 3.46 -21.54
N ALA A 146 8.17 2.29 -20.89
CA ALA A 146 8.31 2.19 -19.44
C ALA A 146 9.68 2.70 -18.96
N ALA A 147 10.71 2.65 -19.80
CA ALA A 147 12.05 3.13 -19.45
C ALA A 147 12.13 4.67 -19.43
N HIS A 148 11.49 5.34 -20.39
CA HIS A 148 11.54 6.80 -20.53
C HIS A 148 10.33 7.52 -19.90
N GLY A 149 9.16 6.87 -19.88
CA GLY A 149 7.91 7.36 -19.31
C GLY A 149 6.85 7.73 -20.35
N ASP A 150 7.19 7.65 -21.63
CA ASP A 150 6.30 8.04 -22.73
C ASP A 150 5.03 7.18 -22.77
N GLY A 151 3.86 7.81 -22.89
CA GLY A 151 2.56 7.14 -22.99
C GLY A 151 2.05 6.48 -21.69
N VAL A 152 2.89 6.43 -20.64
CA VAL A 152 2.55 5.70 -19.41
C VAL A 152 1.41 6.39 -18.66
N LYS A 153 1.39 7.72 -18.61
CA LYS A 153 0.37 8.47 -17.88
C LYS A 153 -1.00 8.25 -18.54
N GLU A 154 -1.05 8.39 -19.85
CA GLU A 154 -2.27 8.27 -20.66
C GLU A 154 -2.91 6.89 -20.52
N VAL A 155 -2.11 5.83 -20.61
CA VAL A 155 -2.57 4.45 -20.42
C VAL A 155 -3.18 4.24 -19.04
N ILE A 156 -2.56 4.79 -18.00
CA ILE A 156 -3.03 4.62 -16.63
C ILE A 156 -4.31 5.42 -16.38
N ASP A 157 -4.36 6.68 -16.83
CA ASP A 157 -5.55 7.51 -16.70
C ASP A 157 -6.74 6.85 -17.41
N GLU A 158 -6.56 6.29 -18.61
CA GLU A 158 -7.60 5.53 -19.31
C GLU A 158 -7.99 4.22 -18.60
N ALA A 159 -7.03 3.55 -17.96
CA ALA A 159 -7.29 2.34 -17.18
C ALA A 159 -8.23 2.64 -16.00
N ILE A 160 -7.95 3.72 -15.26
CA ILE A 160 -8.64 4.03 -14.01
C ILE A 160 -9.84 4.96 -14.17
N ALA A 161 -9.97 5.70 -15.28
CA ALA A 161 -11.04 6.65 -15.51
C ALA A 161 -12.46 6.11 -15.20
N PRO A 162 -12.84 4.87 -15.59
CA PRO A 162 -14.18 4.34 -15.29
C PRO A 162 -14.49 4.23 -13.79
N PHE A 163 -13.48 4.13 -12.93
CA PHE A 163 -13.65 3.99 -11.48
C PHE A 163 -13.75 5.34 -10.77
N TYR A 164 -13.43 6.43 -11.46
CA TYR A 164 -13.45 7.81 -10.95
C TYR A 164 -14.41 8.71 -11.74
N ALA A 165 -15.14 8.17 -12.73
CA ALA A 165 -16.07 8.93 -13.58
C ALA A 165 -17.34 9.43 -12.86
N ASN A 166 -17.61 8.93 -11.65
CA ASN A 166 -18.68 9.42 -10.77
C ASN A 166 -18.06 10.28 -9.64
N PRO A 167 -17.93 11.60 -9.82
CA PRO A 167 -17.32 12.49 -8.83
C PRO A 167 -18.11 12.57 -7.50
N ASP A 168 -19.39 12.19 -7.49
CA ASP A 168 -20.24 12.22 -6.29
C ASP A 168 -19.82 11.21 -5.20
N GLU A 169 -18.99 10.19 -5.52
CA GLU A 169 -18.47 9.24 -4.52
C GLU A 169 -17.00 9.50 -4.13
N SER A 170 -16.22 10.23 -4.94
CA SER A 170 -14.76 10.34 -4.76
C SER A 170 -14.28 11.65 -4.11
N GLU A 171 -15.07 12.72 -4.14
CA GLU A 171 -14.67 14.01 -3.52
C GLU A 171 -15.33 14.28 -2.16
N ASP A 172 -16.38 13.53 -1.79
CA ASP A 172 -17.08 13.73 -0.51
C ASP A 172 -16.52 12.89 0.65
N ASP A 173 -15.53 12.02 0.41
CA ASP A 173 -14.90 11.19 1.45
C ASP A 173 -13.96 12.00 2.38
N ASP A 174 -13.67 13.25 2.03
CA ASP A 174 -12.93 14.23 2.87
C ASP A 174 -13.85 15.17 3.67
N LYS A 175 -15.18 15.14 3.43
CA LYS A 175 -16.13 15.64 4.42
C LYS A 175 -16.10 14.67 5.58
N HIS A 176 -15.27 14.99 6.57
CA HIS A 176 -15.19 14.26 7.82
C HIS A 176 -16.61 14.08 8.41
N ASP A 177 -17.22 12.92 8.20
CA ASP A 177 -18.32 12.40 9.05
C ASP A 177 -17.80 12.08 10.48
N GLY A 178 -16.57 12.53 10.80
CA GLY A 178 -15.87 12.29 12.06
C GLY A 178 -15.51 10.84 12.32
N ARG A 179 -15.84 9.90 11.41
CA ARG A 179 -15.62 8.47 11.59
C ARG A 179 -14.16 8.10 11.33
N VAL A 180 -13.56 7.36 12.24
CA VAL A 180 -12.22 6.80 12.04
C VAL A 180 -12.35 5.47 11.30
N LYS A 181 -11.80 5.41 10.08
CA LYS A 181 -11.76 4.17 9.28
C LYS A 181 -10.61 3.28 9.77
N ILE A 182 -10.95 2.08 10.23
CA ILE A 182 -10.02 1.09 10.80
C ILE A 182 -10.00 -0.16 9.95
N ALA A 183 -8.81 -0.64 9.59
CA ALA A 183 -8.62 -1.98 9.03
C ALA A 183 -7.88 -2.88 10.04
N ILE A 184 -8.32 -4.13 10.18
CA ILE A 184 -7.64 -5.14 11.01
C ILE A 184 -6.97 -6.14 10.08
N VAL A 185 -5.64 -6.14 10.06
CA VAL A 185 -4.84 -6.94 9.13
C VAL A 185 -3.85 -7.83 9.87
N GLY A 186 -3.32 -8.82 9.18
CA GLY A 186 -2.39 -9.81 9.73
C GLY A 186 -2.61 -11.17 9.10
N ARG A 187 -1.74 -12.13 9.40
CA ARG A 187 -1.81 -13.48 8.86
C ARG A 187 -3.12 -14.21 9.17
N PRO A 188 -3.46 -15.28 8.43
CA PRO A 188 -4.54 -16.20 8.81
C PRO A 188 -4.38 -16.68 10.26
N ASN A 189 -5.49 -16.91 10.96
CA ASN A 189 -5.52 -17.51 12.30
C ASN A 189 -4.85 -16.73 13.46
N VAL A 190 -4.34 -15.51 13.23
CA VAL A 190 -3.82 -14.62 14.30
C VAL A 190 -4.93 -14.10 15.24
N GLY A 191 -6.21 -14.29 14.88
CA GLY A 191 -7.36 -13.92 15.70
C GLY A 191 -8.04 -12.60 15.32
N LYS A 192 -7.91 -12.15 14.06
CA LYS A 192 -8.59 -10.95 13.53
C LYS A 192 -10.12 -11.01 13.71
N SER A 193 -10.74 -12.11 13.29
CA SER A 193 -12.19 -12.30 13.41
C SER A 193 -12.66 -12.32 14.86
N THR A 194 -11.85 -12.90 15.75
CA THR A 194 -12.12 -12.87 17.18
C THR A 194 -12.06 -11.43 17.69
N LEU A 195 -11.05 -10.64 17.32
CA LEU A 195 -10.96 -9.24 17.72
C LEU A 195 -12.15 -8.43 17.23
N VAL A 196 -12.57 -8.61 15.97
CA VAL A 196 -13.73 -7.88 15.42
C VAL A 196 -15.00 -8.22 16.20
N ASN A 197 -15.27 -9.50 16.43
CA ASN A 197 -16.45 -9.92 17.19
C ASN A 197 -16.41 -9.40 18.62
N THR A 198 -15.24 -9.41 19.26
CA THR A 198 -15.10 -8.86 20.61
C THR A 198 -15.31 -7.36 20.63
N LEU A 199 -14.82 -6.62 19.62
CA LEU A 199 -15.07 -5.18 19.49
C LEU A 199 -16.56 -4.90 19.31
N LEU A 200 -17.26 -5.64 18.44
CA LEU A 200 -18.69 -5.44 18.18
C LEU A 200 -19.61 -5.96 19.31
N GLY A 201 -19.14 -6.92 20.11
CA GLY A 201 -19.89 -7.54 21.20
C GLY A 201 -19.67 -6.91 22.58
N GLU A 202 -18.85 -5.85 22.69
CA GLU A 202 -18.76 -5.09 23.94
C GLU A 202 -20.08 -4.35 24.21
N GLU A 203 -20.57 -4.36 25.45
CA GLU A 203 -21.83 -3.67 25.87
C GLU A 203 -21.88 -2.17 25.50
N ARG A 204 -20.71 -1.58 25.24
CA ARG A 204 -20.53 -0.16 24.93
C ARG A 204 -20.42 0.13 23.43
N VAL A 205 -20.59 -0.89 22.59
CA VAL A 205 -20.51 -0.77 21.14
C VAL A 205 -21.89 -0.90 20.53
N ILE A 206 -22.30 0.14 19.81
CA ILE A 206 -23.56 0.16 19.07
C ILE A 206 -23.20 -0.01 17.60
N ALA A 207 -23.59 -1.13 16.99
CA ALA A 207 -23.42 -1.38 15.57
C ALA A 207 -24.63 -0.82 14.81
N PHE A 208 -24.38 -0.10 13.71
CA PHE A 208 -25.43 0.40 12.84
C PHE A 208 -25.64 -0.57 11.66
N ASP A 209 -26.74 -1.32 11.67
CA ASP A 209 -27.19 -2.05 10.49
C ASP A 209 -28.06 -1.12 9.65
N MET A 210 -27.50 -0.46 8.62
CA MET A 210 -28.32 0.28 7.66
C MET A 210 -28.98 -0.71 6.67
N PRO A 211 -30.32 -0.80 6.61
CA PRO A 211 -31.02 -1.63 5.62
C PRO A 211 -31.03 -0.89 4.27
N GLY A 212 -30.34 -1.40 3.24
CA GLY A 212 -30.51 -0.87 1.87
C GLY A 212 -29.34 -0.98 0.88
N THR A 213 -28.12 -1.35 1.29
CA THR A 213 -26.96 -1.44 0.37
C THR A 213 -26.65 -2.88 -0.04
N THR A 214 -27.59 -3.51 -0.75
CA THR A 214 -27.35 -4.82 -1.39
C THR A 214 -26.56 -4.67 -2.69
N ARG A 215 -25.23 -4.54 -2.55
CA ARG A 215 -24.17 -5.09 -3.41
C ARG A 215 -22.85 -4.67 -2.73
N ASP A 216 -22.19 -5.63 -2.06
CA ASP A 216 -20.86 -5.48 -1.43
C ASP A 216 -20.77 -4.75 -0.08
N SER A 217 -21.41 -5.31 0.96
CA SER A 217 -21.22 -4.90 2.37
C SER A 217 -19.78 -5.14 2.85
N ILE A 218 -18.91 -4.13 2.69
CA ILE A 218 -17.47 -4.18 3.05
C ILE A 218 -17.18 -3.38 4.33
N HIS A 219 -18.08 -2.50 4.75
CA HIS A 219 -17.91 -1.61 5.89
C HIS A 219 -18.89 -1.96 7.03
N ILE A 220 -18.43 -1.91 8.29
CA ILE A 220 -19.29 -1.97 9.48
C ILE A 220 -19.06 -0.71 10.31
N ASP A 221 -20.10 0.11 10.45
CA ASP A 221 -20.09 1.29 11.28
C ASP A 221 -20.46 0.92 12.73
N PHE A 222 -19.71 1.45 13.67
CA PHE A 222 -19.96 1.26 15.09
C PHE A 222 -19.57 2.48 15.92
N GLU A 223 -20.28 2.70 17.02
CA GLU A 223 -19.94 3.72 18.01
C GLU A 223 -19.27 3.08 19.23
N ARG A 224 -18.21 3.68 19.77
CA ARG A 224 -17.60 3.29 21.05
C ARG A 224 -17.22 4.53 21.85
N GLN A 225 -17.69 4.62 23.10
CA GLN A 225 -17.40 5.76 24.00
C GLN A 225 -17.70 7.13 23.38
N GLY A 226 -18.80 7.26 22.63
CA GLY A 226 -19.19 8.52 21.98
C GLY A 226 -18.39 8.86 20.71
N LYS A 227 -17.57 7.94 20.19
CA LYS A 227 -16.81 8.12 18.94
C LYS A 227 -17.28 7.13 17.89
N ASN A 228 -17.37 7.60 16.65
CA ASN A 228 -17.80 6.80 15.51
C ASN A 228 -16.59 6.20 14.79
N TYR A 229 -16.73 4.94 14.39
CA TYR A 229 -15.70 4.17 13.71
C TYR A 229 -16.32 3.39 12.55
N THR A 230 -15.51 3.10 11.55
CA THR A 230 -15.87 2.23 10.42
C THR A 230 -14.83 1.14 10.29
N LEU A 231 -15.22 -0.13 10.48
CA LEU A 231 -14.37 -1.27 10.17
C LEU A 231 -14.41 -1.56 8.67
N ILE A 232 -13.25 -1.53 8.02
CA ILE A 232 -13.09 -1.88 6.62
C ILE A 232 -12.82 -3.38 6.49
N ASP A 233 -13.45 -3.99 5.49
CA ASP A 233 -13.26 -5.36 5.01
C ASP A 233 -13.66 -6.46 5.99
N THR A 234 -14.96 -6.42 6.29
CA THR A 234 -15.65 -7.41 7.13
C THR A 234 -16.30 -8.54 6.31
N ALA A 235 -16.05 -8.58 5.00
CA ALA A 235 -16.64 -9.57 4.09
C ALA A 235 -16.27 -11.03 4.47
N GLY A 236 -15.10 -11.23 5.10
CA GLY A 236 -14.68 -12.53 5.66
C GLY A 236 -15.39 -12.91 6.97
N LEU A 237 -16.18 -12.02 7.57
CA LEU A 237 -16.85 -12.24 8.86
C LEU A 237 -18.33 -12.56 8.70
N ARG A 238 -19.02 -11.96 7.72
CA ARG A 238 -20.46 -12.19 7.47
C ARG A 238 -20.77 -13.52 6.77
N ARG A 239 -19.81 -14.17 6.10
CA ARG A 239 -20.03 -15.40 5.32
C ARG A 239 -19.95 -16.72 6.11
N ARG A 240 -19.96 -16.69 7.44
CA ARG A 240 -19.92 -17.91 8.28
C ARG A 240 -21.23 -18.71 8.34
N GLY A 241 -22.22 -18.37 7.52
CA GLY A 241 -23.48 -19.11 7.41
C GLY A 241 -23.48 -20.11 6.26
N LYS A 242 -22.78 -21.25 6.44
CA LYS A 242 -22.83 -22.46 5.60
C LYS A 242 -22.43 -22.29 4.12
N VAL A 243 -21.46 -23.12 3.69
CA VAL A 243 -21.10 -23.51 2.31
C VAL A 243 -19.78 -22.90 1.76
N PHE A 244 -18.81 -23.80 1.54
CA PHE A 244 -17.47 -23.71 0.92
C PHE A 244 -16.32 -23.01 1.67
N GLU A 245 -15.65 -23.77 2.55
CA GLU A 245 -14.27 -23.53 3.06
C GLU A 245 -13.17 -23.60 1.97
N ALA A 246 -13.47 -24.03 0.74
CA ALA A 246 -12.45 -24.31 -0.28
C ALA A 246 -11.94 -23.07 -1.06
N ILE A 247 -12.55 -21.88 -0.87
CA ILE A 247 -12.17 -20.63 -1.58
C ILE A 247 -11.99 -19.45 -0.60
N GLU A 248 -11.74 -19.71 0.69
CA GLU A 248 -11.26 -18.67 1.63
C GLU A 248 -9.73 -18.49 1.55
N LYS A 249 -9.14 -18.64 0.36
CA LYS A 249 -7.76 -18.15 0.15
C LYS A 249 -7.81 -16.63 0.13
N PHE A 250 -7.47 -16.06 1.29
CA PHE A 250 -7.11 -14.67 1.52
C PHE A 250 -6.68 -13.96 0.22
N SER A 251 -7.54 -13.10 -0.33
CA SER A 251 -7.11 -12.22 -1.41
C SER A 251 -6.14 -11.22 -0.79
N VAL A 252 -4.86 -11.37 -1.12
CA VAL A 252 -3.80 -10.42 -0.74
C VAL A 252 -4.22 -9.02 -1.19
N VAL A 253 -4.80 -8.91 -2.39
CA VAL A 253 -5.30 -7.67 -2.97
C VAL A 253 -6.33 -7.00 -2.06
N LYS A 254 -7.33 -7.72 -1.55
CA LYS A 254 -8.31 -7.15 -0.63
C LYS A 254 -7.66 -6.61 0.64
N THR A 255 -6.70 -7.34 1.21
CA THR A 255 -5.98 -6.85 2.39
C THR A 255 -5.26 -5.53 2.09
N LEU A 256 -4.63 -5.42 0.92
CA LEU A 256 -3.96 -4.20 0.49
C LEU A 256 -4.95 -3.05 0.22
N GLN A 257 -6.12 -3.33 -0.36
CA GLN A 257 -7.20 -2.35 -0.52
C GLN A 257 -7.68 -1.83 0.84
N SER A 258 -7.90 -2.72 1.80
CA SER A 258 -8.32 -2.38 3.16
C SER A 258 -7.31 -1.49 3.87
N ILE A 259 -6.01 -1.77 3.71
CA ILE A 259 -4.93 -0.89 4.20
C ILE A 259 -4.98 0.44 3.46
N ALA A 260 -5.12 0.42 2.14
CA ALA A 260 -5.10 1.62 1.33
C ALA A 260 -6.31 2.54 1.56
N ASP A 261 -7.43 2.03 2.08
CA ASP A 261 -8.64 2.81 2.39
C ASP A 261 -8.74 3.23 3.87
N ALA A 262 -7.99 2.59 4.78
CA ALA A 262 -8.05 2.89 6.21
C ALA A 262 -7.30 4.17 6.60
N ASN A 263 -7.72 4.82 7.69
CA ASN A 263 -6.93 5.84 8.36
C ASN A 263 -5.92 5.20 9.32
N VAL A 264 -6.39 4.22 10.10
CA VAL A 264 -5.57 3.47 11.06
C VAL A 264 -5.66 1.98 10.79
N VAL A 265 -4.52 1.32 10.76
CA VAL A 265 -4.41 -0.12 10.58
C VAL A 265 -4.00 -0.77 11.90
N ILE A 266 -4.78 -1.74 12.36
CA ILE A 266 -4.41 -2.61 13.47
C ILE A 266 -3.71 -3.83 12.89
N LEU A 267 -2.39 -3.90 13.04
CA LEU A 267 -1.60 -5.06 12.67
C LEU A 267 -1.66 -6.11 13.77
N MET A 268 -2.35 -7.21 13.51
CA MET A 268 -2.52 -8.34 14.42
C MET A 268 -1.41 -9.37 14.23
N LEU A 269 -0.69 -9.65 15.31
CA LEU A 269 0.34 -10.67 15.40
C LEU A 269 -0.10 -11.76 16.39
N ASP A 270 0.37 -12.99 16.19
CA ASP A 270 0.15 -14.09 17.12
C ASP A 270 1.37 -14.22 18.03
N ALA A 271 1.19 -14.06 19.33
CA ALA A 271 2.29 -14.14 20.30
C ALA A 271 2.88 -15.55 20.46
N ARG A 272 2.18 -16.59 19.97
CA ARG A 272 2.62 -17.99 20.05
C ARG A 272 3.46 -18.42 18.84
N GLN A 273 3.56 -17.57 17.84
CA GLN A 273 4.26 -17.85 16.60
C GLN A 273 5.33 -16.80 16.38
N ASP A 274 6.41 -17.21 15.71
CA ASP A 274 7.43 -16.27 15.27
C ASP A 274 6.82 -15.26 14.28
N ILE A 275 7.42 -14.07 14.26
CA ILE A 275 7.07 -13.04 13.28
C ILE A 275 7.57 -13.51 11.92
N SER A 276 6.66 -13.83 11.02
CA SER A 276 7.02 -14.29 9.68
C SER A 276 7.44 -13.12 8.78
N ASP A 277 8.10 -13.44 7.66
CA ASP A 277 8.39 -12.44 6.62
C ASP A 277 7.09 -11.80 6.10
N GLN A 278 5.98 -12.55 6.06
CA GLN A 278 4.68 -12.02 5.66
C GLN A 278 4.18 -10.91 6.61
N ASP A 279 4.41 -11.03 7.91
CA ASP A 279 4.02 -10.00 8.88
C ASP A 279 4.83 -8.72 8.67
N ALA A 280 6.14 -8.87 8.42
CA ALA A 280 7.03 -7.76 8.12
C ALA A 280 6.67 -7.06 6.80
N HIS A 281 6.25 -7.82 5.77
CA HIS A 281 5.81 -7.29 4.48
C HIS A 281 4.48 -6.52 4.58
N ILE A 282 3.48 -7.06 5.29
CA ILE A 282 2.23 -6.34 5.56
C ILE A 282 2.54 -5.03 6.30
N ALA A 283 3.41 -5.09 7.31
CA ALA A 283 3.87 -3.90 8.03
C ALA A 283 4.58 -2.88 7.11
N GLY A 284 5.44 -3.35 6.20
CA GLY A 284 6.11 -2.52 5.20
C GLY A 284 5.10 -1.81 4.29
N PHE A 285 4.11 -2.53 3.77
CA PHE A 285 3.06 -1.96 2.92
C PHE A 285 2.21 -0.92 3.65
N ILE A 286 1.89 -1.12 4.94
CA ILE A 286 1.19 -0.11 5.76
C ILE A 286 2.00 1.20 5.82
N LEU A 287 3.32 1.10 6.03
CA LEU A 287 4.23 2.24 6.08
C LEU A 287 4.34 2.95 4.72
N GLU A 288 4.44 2.19 3.62
CA GLU A 288 4.48 2.70 2.24
C GLU A 288 3.16 3.36 1.80
N SER A 289 2.04 2.84 2.28
CA SER A 289 0.72 3.46 2.13
C SER A 289 0.56 4.70 3.01
N GLY A 290 1.45 4.88 3.99
CA GLY A 290 1.46 6.04 4.87
C GLY A 290 0.34 6.01 5.92
N ARG A 291 -0.19 4.83 6.22
CA ARG A 291 -1.28 4.72 7.21
C ARG A 291 -0.74 4.69 8.62
N ALA A 292 -1.51 5.24 9.54
CA ALA A 292 -1.24 5.07 10.96
C ALA A 292 -1.35 3.60 11.34
N VAL A 293 -0.53 3.14 12.28
CA VAL A 293 -0.45 1.73 12.65
C VAL A 293 -0.37 1.55 14.16
N VAL A 294 -1.14 0.57 14.63
CA VAL A 294 -1.10 0.07 16.01
C VAL A 294 -0.89 -1.43 15.94
N VAL A 295 0.03 -1.97 16.73
CA VAL A 295 0.35 -3.40 16.70
C VAL A 295 -0.34 -4.09 17.86
N GLY A 296 -1.22 -5.04 17.56
CA GLY A 296 -1.89 -5.91 18.52
C GLY A 296 -1.25 -7.30 18.54
N VAL A 297 -0.51 -7.61 19.61
CA VAL A 297 0.10 -8.92 19.84
C VAL A 297 -0.89 -9.79 20.60
N ASN A 298 -1.60 -10.65 19.88
CA ASN A 298 -2.74 -11.41 20.38
C ASN A 298 -2.34 -12.78 20.96
N LYS A 299 -3.27 -13.43 21.69
CA LYS A 299 -3.08 -14.73 22.38
C LYS A 299 -2.04 -14.69 23.50
N TRP A 300 -1.83 -13.52 24.10
CA TRP A 300 -0.84 -13.27 25.16
C TRP A 300 -1.13 -13.95 26.51
N ASP A 301 -2.40 -14.29 26.74
CA ASP A 301 -2.92 -14.74 28.04
C ASP A 301 -2.42 -16.11 28.49
N GLY A 302 -1.92 -16.93 27.57
CA GLY A 302 -1.44 -18.30 27.86
C GLY A 302 0.07 -18.49 27.80
N LEU A 303 0.84 -17.40 27.72
CA LEU A 303 2.31 -17.46 27.61
C LEU A 303 2.99 -17.40 28.98
N ASP A 304 4.05 -18.17 29.14
CA ASP A 304 4.99 -18.07 30.27
C ASP A 304 5.92 -16.86 30.11
N GLU A 305 6.68 -16.54 31.16
CA GLU A 305 7.56 -15.37 31.18
C GLU A 305 8.69 -15.45 30.14
N TYR A 306 9.27 -16.64 29.96
CA TYR A 306 10.31 -16.89 28.98
C TYR A 306 9.84 -16.62 27.55
N THR A 307 8.69 -17.17 27.16
CA THR A 307 8.13 -16.98 25.81
C THR A 307 7.74 -15.52 25.58
N ARG A 308 7.23 -14.83 26.61
CA ARG A 308 6.91 -13.39 26.52
C ARG A 308 8.15 -12.55 26.24
N ASP A 309 9.27 -12.84 26.89
CA ASP A 309 10.50 -12.09 26.68
C ASP A 309 11.14 -12.39 25.34
N GLN A 310 11.09 -13.65 24.87
CA GLN A 310 11.49 -13.99 23.51
C GLN A 310 10.65 -13.25 22.46
N ALA A 311 9.32 -13.24 22.60
CA ALA A 311 8.43 -12.54 21.69
C ALA A 311 8.71 -11.02 21.64
N LYS A 312 8.99 -10.39 22.78
CA LYS A 312 9.37 -8.96 22.82
C LYS A 312 10.67 -8.67 22.09
N GLN A 313 11.71 -9.49 22.31
CA GLN A 313 12.99 -9.34 21.62
C GLN A 313 12.84 -9.53 20.12
N GLU A 314 12.01 -10.49 19.70
CA GLU A 314 11.75 -10.73 18.28
C GLU A 314 11.02 -9.56 17.62
N LEU A 315 9.99 -9.01 18.29
CA LEU A 315 9.26 -7.81 17.86
C LEU A 315 10.20 -6.62 17.67
N GLU A 316 11.06 -6.36 18.66
CA GLU A 316 12.02 -5.25 18.60
C GLU A 316 13.04 -5.42 17.45
N ARG A 317 13.47 -6.66 17.20
CA ARG A 317 14.43 -6.96 16.14
C ARG A 317 13.82 -6.88 14.75
N LYS A 318 12.68 -7.53 14.50
CA LYS A 318 12.05 -7.65 13.17
C LYS A 318 11.21 -6.44 12.79
N LEU A 319 10.56 -5.79 13.76
CA LEU A 319 9.68 -4.63 13.51
C LEU A 319 10.28 -3.31 13.99
N LYS A 320 11.62 -3.22 14.06
CA LYS A 320 12.34 -2.00 14.44
C LYS A 320 11.94 -0.77 13.64
N PHE A 321 11.61 -0.96 12.36
CA PHE A 321 11.16 0.11 11.47
C PHE A 321 9.79 0.70 11.86
N LEU A 322 8.99 -0.01 12.66
CA LEU A 322 7.75 0.46 13.27
C LEU A 322 7.99 1.08 14.66
N GLY A 323 9.18 1.61 14.96
CA GLY A 323 9.47 2.21 16.27
C GLY A 323 8.57 3.40 16.67
N PHE A 324 7.77 3.94 15.75
CA PHE A 324 6.75 4.96 16.04
C PHE A 324 5.40 4.37 16.45
N ALA A 325 5.16 3.07 16.23
CA ALA A 325 3.90 2.38 16.50
C ALA A 325 3.78 1.98 17.97
N ASN A 326 2.56 1.99 18.50
CA ASN A 326 2.28 1.48 19.84
C ASN A 326 2.01 -0.03 19.78
N PHE A 327 2.67 -0.79 20.65
CA PHE A 327 2.50 -2.23 20.79
C PHE A 327 1.59 -2.54 21.99
N HIS A 328 0.56 -3.35 21.76
CA HIS A 328 -0.38 -3.79 22.78
C HIS A 328 -0.43 -5.30 22.83
N PHE A 329 -0.20 -5.85 24.02
CA PHE A 329 -0.36 -7.27 24.28
C PHE A 329 -1.80 -7.56 24.69
N ILE A 330 -2.52 -8.33 23.88
CA ILE A 330 -3.96 -8.52 24.00
C ILE A 330 -4.35 -10.00 24.01
N SER A 331 -5.57 -10.25 24.48
CA SER A 331 -6.27 -11.51 24.25
C SER A 331 -7.67 -11.19 23.76
N ALA A 332 -7.87 -11.30 22.45
CA ALA A 332 -9.16 -11.03 21.81
C ALA A 332 -10.26 -11.95 22.37
N ALA A 333 -9.93 -13.22 22.64
CA ALA A 333 -10.88 -14.20 23.16
C ALA A 333 -11.33 -13.88 24.60
N LYS A 334 -10.45 -13.30 25.42
CA LYS A 334 -10.75 -12.91 26.81
C LYS A 334 -11.08 -11.42 26.96
N ALA A 335 -11.28 -10.70 25.85
CA ALA A 335 -11.48 -9.25 25.82
C ALA A 335 -10.44 -8.42 26.61
N THR A 336 -9.22 -8.93 26.76
CA THR A 336 -8.18 -8.28 27.58
C THR A 336 -7.28 -7.41 26.70
N GLY A 337 -7.02 -6.17 27.13
CA GLY A 337 -6.12 -5.24 26.43
C GLY A 337 -6.73 -4.48 25.24
N ILE A 338 -8.02 -4.67 24.94
CA ILE A 338 -8.72 -4.02 23.81
C ILE A 338 -8.98 -2.52 24.06
N GLY A 339 -9.24 -2.12 25.31
CA GLY A 339 -9.40 -0.72 25.68
C GLY A 339 -8.13 0.12 25.39
N PRO A 340 -6.96 -0.25 25.93
CA PRO A 340 -5.68 0.38 25.59
C PRO A 340 -5.37 0.39 24.08
N LEU A 341 -5.63 -0.72 23.38
CA LEU A 341 -5.43 -0.82 21.94
C LEU A 341 -6.19 0.28 21.19
N MET A 342 -7.48 0.44 21.47
CA MET A 342 -8.32 1.42 20.77
C MET A 342 -8.04 2.87 21.20
N ARG A 343 -7.59 3.11 22.44
CA ARG A 343 -7.07 4.44 22.80
C ARG A 343 -5.85 4.81 21.95
N SER A 344 -4.96 3.85 21.70
CA SER A 344 -3.84 4.09 20.78
C SER A 344 -4.27 4.26 19.33
N VAL A 345 -5.37 3.66 18.89
CA VAL A 345 -5.96 3.92 17.57
C VAL A 345 -6.38 5.39 17.47
N ASP A 346 -7.07 5.91 18.49
CA ASP A 346 -7.45 7.32 18.53
C ASP A 346 -6.25 8.26 18.54
N GLU A 347 -5.23 7.96 19.36
CA GLU A 347 -3.99 8.74 19.42
C GLU A 347 -3.26 8.73 18.07
N ALA A 348 -3.19 7.57 17.40
CA ALA A 348 -2.55 7.41 16.12
C ALA A 348 -3.28 8.18 15.01
N TYR A 349 -4.62 8.13 15.01
CA TYR A 349 -5.45 8.93 14.10
C TYR A 349 -5.25 10.43 14.33
N ALA A 350 -5.31 10.88 15.59
CA ALA A 350 -5.11 12.29 15.93
C ALA A 350 -3.71 12.79 15.55
N ALA A 351 -2.68 11.96 15.73
CA ALA A 351 -1.33 12.27 15.29
C ALA A 351 -1.23 12.37 13.76
N ALA A 352 -1.86 11.43 13.03
CA ALA A 352 -1.85 11.39 11.57
C ALA A 352 -2.56 12.59 10.94
N MET A 353 -3.63 13.07 11.56
CA MET A 353 -4.41 14.24 11.15
C MET A 353 -3.96 15.55 11.81
N SER A 354 -2.86 15.54 12.56
CA SER A 354 -2.42 16.72 13.30
C SER A 354 -2.03 17.88 12.38
N LYS A 355 -2.48 19.09 12.73
CA LYS A 355 -2.04 20.32 12.08
C LYS A 355 -0.69 20.74 12.66
N LEU A 356 0.30 20.92 11.79
CA LEU A 356 1.68 21.25 12.16
C LEU A 356 1.98 22.69 11.72
N PRO A 357 1.94 23.68 12.64
CA PRO A 357 2.12 25.08 12.25
C PRO A 357 3.52 25.34 11.67
N THR A 358 3.56 26.01 10.51
CA THR A 358 4.79 26.37 9.79
C THR A 358 5.86 27.05 10.67
N PRO A 359 5.52 28.01 11.55
CA PRO A 359 6.54 28.63 12.42
C PRO A 359 7.19 27.63 13.38
N LYS A 360 6.40 26.71 13.94
CA LYS A 360 6.90 25.67 14.86
C LYS A 360 7.73 24.63 14.11
N LEU A 361 7.32 24.25 12.90
CA LEU A 361 8.09 23.35 12.03
C LEU A 361 9.44 23.95 11.65
N THR A 362 9.45 25.21 11.21
CA THR A 362 10.68 25.89 10.81
C THR A 362 11.62 26.09 12.00
N LYS A 363 11.09 26.41 13.19
CA LYS A 363 11.89 26.48 14.41
C LYS A 363 12.54 25.13 14.75
N ALA A 364 11.75 24.05 14.75
CA ALA A 364 12.25 22.70 15.03
C ALA A 364 13.30 22.24 14.01
N LEU A 365 13.14 22.62 12.73
CA LEU A 365 14.14 22.38 11.69
C LEU A 365 15.47 23.06 12.00
N ILE A 366 15.43 24.36 12.32
CA ILE A 366 16.63 25.15 12.62
C ILE A 366 17.36 24.55 13.82
N GLU A 367 16.65 24.26 14.92
CA GLU A 367 17.21 23.61 16.11
C GLU A 367 17.83 22.24 15.79
N ALA A 368 17.19 21.44 14.93
CA ALA A 368 17.74 20.15 14.51
C ALA A 368 19.02 20.28 13.67
N VAL A 369 19.11 21.29 12.81
CA VAL A 369 20.29 21.58 11.98
C VAL A 369 21.44 22.14 12.81
N GLU A 370 21.14 22.99 13.80
CA GLU A 370 22.13 23.50 14.75
C GLU A 370 22.74 22.37 15.58
N HIS A 371 21.91 21.45 16.05
CA HIS A 371 22.37 20.28 16.80
C HIS A 371 23.22 19.33 15.94
N GLN A 372 22.79 19.07 14.72
CA GLN A 372 23.53 18.23 13.79
C GLN A 372 23.37 18.75 12.37
N GLN A 373 24.45 19.30 11.79
CA GLN A 373 24.42 19.81 10.43
C GLN A 373 24.44 18.69 9.38
N PRO A 374 23.78 18.86 8.22
CA PRO A 374 23.87 17.90 7.12
C PRO A 374 25.30 17.84 6.59
N ARG A 375 25.76 16.66 6.15
CA ARG A 375 27.08 16.49 5.54
C ARG A 375 27.18 17.33 4.26
N ARG A 376 28.41 17.74 3.91
CA ARG A 376 28.66 18.39 2.61
C ARG A 376 28.44 17.36 1.49
N SER A 377 27.85 17.79 0.39
CA SER A 377 27.71 16.99 -0.83
C SER A 377 28.30 17.78 -2.00
N GLY A 378 29.37 17.25 -2.60
CA GLY A 378 30.18 17.98 -3.56
C GLY A 378 30.76 19.27 -2.96
N PHE A 379 30.60 20.39 -3.68
CA PHE A 379 31.18 21.68 -3.29
C PHE A 379 30.38 22.44 -2.21
N SER A 380 29.11 22.11 -2.01
CA SER A 380 28.21 22.87 -1.13
C SER A 380 27.59 22.00 -0.01
N ARG A 381 27.22 22.64 1.10
CA ARG A 381 26.43 21.98 2.14
C ARG A 381 24.95 22.24 1.85
N PRO A 382 24.07 21.22 1.95
CA PRO A 382 22.63 21.43 1.88
C PRO A 382 22.20 22.50 2.89
N LYS A 383 21.46 23.51 2.44
CA LYS A 383 20.95 24.60 3.28
C LYS A 383 19.45 24.49 3.41
N LEU A 384 18.99 23.95 4.52
CA LEU A 384 17.58 23.79 4.88
C LEU A 384 17.10 25.13 5.48
N ARG A 385 16.13 25.80 4.85
CA ARG A 385 15.74 27.19 5.19
C ARG A 385 14.41 27.28 5.92
N TYR A 386 13.39 26.59 5.42
CA TYR A 386 12.05 26.63 6.02
C TYR A 386 11.32 25.31 5.80
N ALA A 387 10.34 25.03 6.65
CA ALA A 387 9.52 23.83 6.58
C ALA A 387 8.04 24.17 6.76
N HIS A 388 7.18 23.56 5.96
CA HIS A 388 5.72 23.65 6.09
C HIS A 388 5.07 22.27 5.94
N GLN A 389 3.81 22.15 6.37
CA GLN A 389 3.04 20.92 6.19
C GLN A 389 2.50 20.84 4.76
N GLY A 390 2.81 19.76 4.04
CA GLY A 390 2.32 19.50 2.68
C GLY A 390 1.13 18.55 2.60
N GLY A 391 0.79 17.85 3.68
CA GLY A 391 -0.32 16.91 3.73
C GLY A 391 -0.57 16.34 5.13
N SER A 392 -1.68 15.61 5.26
CA SER A 392 -2.13 14.91 6.45
C SER A 392 -2.49 13.45 6.12
N ASN A 393 -2.35 12.55 7.09
CA ASN A 393 -2.62 11.11 6.96
C ASN A 393 -1.89 10.41 5.78
N PRO A 394 -0.54 10.37 5.80
CA PRO A 394 0.34 10.75 6.90
C PRO A 394 0.72 12.24 6.89
N PRO A 395 1.23 12.80 8.01
CA PRO A 395 1.84 14.11 8.00
C PRO A 395 3.02 14.15 7.03
N ILE A 396 2.97 15.08 6.07
CA ILE A 396 4.06 15.36 5.13
C ILE A 396 4.66 16.71 5.50
N ILE A 397 5.96 16.75 5.78
CA ILE A 397 6.71 17.99 6.01
C ILE A 397 7.54 18.27 4.77
N VAL A 398 7.26 19.40 4.11
CA VAL A 398 7.99 19.87 2.95
C VAL A 398 9.05 20.86 3.41
N ILE A 399 10.32 20.52 3.21
CA ILE A 399 11.47 21.33 3.58
C ILE A 399 12.06 21.98 2.33
N HIS A 400 12.20 23.29 2.37
CA HIS A 400 12.75 24.09 1.29
C HIS A 400 14.15 24.58 1.60
N GLY A 401 14.96 24.70 0.56
CA GLY A 401 16.37 24.99 0.72
C GLY A 401 17.17 24.97 -0.57
N ASN A 402 18.48 24.90 -0.43
CA ASN A 402 19.41 24.83 -1.55
C ASN A 402 20.25 23.55 -1.46
N SER A 403 20.57 22.96 -2.61
CA SER A 403 21.39 21.75 -2.73
C SER A 403 20.85 20.58 -1.90
N LEU A 404 19.52 20.43 -1.86
CA LEU A 404 18.86 19.42 -1.02
C LEU A 404 18.99 18.00 -1.57
N ASP A 405 19.35 17.84 -2.85
CA ASP A 405 19.66 16.54 -3.46
C ASP A 405 20.87 15.86 -2.77
N GLY A 406 21.70 16.65 -2.09
CA GLY A 406 22.82 16.17 -1.30
C GLY A 406 22.47 15.70 0.12
N VAL A 407 21.20 15.74 0.54
CA VAL A 407 20.77 15.26 1.85
C VAL A 407 20.68 13.73 1.83
N THR A 408 21.44 13.06 2.68
CA THR A 408 21.43 11.60 2.80
C THR A 408 20.17 11.08 3.49
N ASP A 409 19.76 9.84 3.20
CA ASP A 409 18.60 9.22 3.85
C ASP A 409 18.79 9.04 5.36
N SER A 410 20.03 8.85 5.82
CA SER A 410 20.35 8.85 7.25
C SER A 410 20.00 10.18 7.92
N TYR A 411 20.25 11.31 7.24
CA TYR A 411 19.93 12.63 7.75
C TYR A 411 18.42 12.92 7.66
N ARG A 412 17.75 12.43 6.61
CA ARG A 412 16.28 12.45 6.51
C ARG A 412 15.65 11.74 7.71
N ARG A 413 16.08 10.52 8.03
CA ARG A 413 15.60 9.74 9.20
C ARG A 413 15.86 10.46 10.52
N TYR A 414 17.03 11.11 10.66
CA TYR A 414 17.31 11.96 11.82
C TYR A 414 16.28 13.08 11.97
N LEU A 415 16.02 13.85 10.90
CA LEU A 415 15.02 14.92 10.91
C LEU A 415 13.62 14.38 11.23
N GLU A 416 13.23 13.25 10.63
CA GLU A 416 11.94 12.62 10.90
C GLU A 416 11.78 12.27 12.39
N ASN A 417 12.79 11.68 13.02
CA ASN A 417 12.75 11.37 14.44
C ASN A 417 12.62 12.65 15.29
N ARG A 418 13.38 13.71 14.97
CA ARG A 418 13.31 15.00 15.69
C ARG A 418 11.94 15.66 15.57
N PHE A 419 11.33 15.65 14.38
CA PHE A 419 9.96 16.14 14.21
C PHE A 419 8.95 15.26 14.93
N ARG A 420 9.07 13.92 14.86
CA ARG A 420 8.18 13.01 15.59
C ARG A 420 8.20 13.27 17.09
N GLU A 421 9.38 13.46 17.69
CA GLU A 421 9.54 13.82 19.10
C GLU A 421 8.90 15.18 19.42
N THR A 422 9.22 16.21 18.63
CA THR A 422 8.79 17.61 18.87
C THR A 422 7.27 17.75 18.81
N PHE A 423 6.62 17.01 17.91
CA PHE A 423 5.18 17.06 17.69
C PHE A 423 4.43 15.88 18.33
N LYS A 424 5.13 15.00 19.07
CA LYS A 424 4.57 13.82 19.75
C LYS A 424 3.75 12.93 18.81
N LEU A 425 4.25 12.74 17.59
CA LEU A 425 3.58 11.96 16.54
C LEU A 425 3.77 10.46 16.81
N LYS A 426 2.90 9.90 17.64
CA LYS A 426 2.86 8.46 17.94
C LYS A 426 1.87 7.76 17.02
N GLY A 427 2.19 6.53 16.62
CA GLY A 427 1.32 5.68 15.81
C GLY A 427 1.19 6.07 14.34
N THR A 428 1.79 7.18 13.88
CA THR A 428 1.78 7.60 12.48
C THR A 428 3.19 7.65 11.90
N PRO A 429 3.39 7.19 10.65
CA PRO A 429 4.61 7.50 9.93
C PRO A 429 4.65 9.00 9.62
N LEU A 430 5.86 9.54 9.44
CA LEU A 430 6.12 10.92 9.06
C LEU A 430 6.92 10.92 7.76
N ARG A 431 6.53 11.73 6.78
CA ARG A 431 7.26 11.87 5.53
C ARG A 431 7.90 13.25 5.43
N ILE A 432 9.14 13.28 4.97
CA ILE A 432 9.83 14.51 4.61
C ILE A 432 10.00 14.56 3.11
N GLU A 433 9.59 15.66 2.49
CA GLU A 433 9.89 15.99 1.11
C GLU A 433 10.85 17.16 1.06
N PHE A 434 11.83 17.10 0.15
CA PHE A 434 12.77 18.19 -0.07
C PHE A 434 12.42 18.90 -1.37
N ARG A 435 12.28 20.22 -1.31
CA ARG A 435 12.08 21.06 -2.50
C ARG A 435 13.21 22.06 -2.62
N ASN A 436 14.01 21.90 -3.66
CA ASN A 436 15.01 22.90 -4.00
C ASN A 436 14.30 24.21 -4.34
N SER A 437 14.86 25.30 -3.84
CA SER A 437 14.47 26.65 -4.26
C SER A 437 14.82 26.78 -5.74
N ALA A 438 13.88 27.26 -6.57
CA ALA A 438 14.18 27.57 -7.96
C ALA A 438 15.38 28.52 -8.00
N ASN A 439 16.46 28.12 -8.68
CA ASN A 439 17.63 28.97 -8.83
C ASN A 439 17.28 30.04 -9.88
N PRO A 440 17.12 31.34 -9.51
CA PRO A 440 16.74 32.38 -10.47
C PRO A 440 17.77 32.60 -11.58
N TYR A 441 18.97 32.03 -11.42
CA TYR A 441 20.10 32.14 -12.34
C TYR A 441 20.37 30.87 -13.15
N ALA A 442 19.59 29.81 -12.95
CA ALA A 442 19.64 28.65 -13.84
C ALA A 442 18.91 29.04 -15.13
N LYS A 443 19.65 29.61 -16.09
CA LYS A 443 19.16 29.73 -17.46
C LYS A 443 18.76 28.34 -17.96
N GLY A 444 17.59 28.25 -18.58
CA GLY A 444 17.22 27.07 -19.35
C GLY A 444 18.28 26.82 -20.42
N GLU A 445 18.78 25.60 -20.44
CA GLU A 445 19.42 24.97 -21.59
C GLU A 445 18.53 23.81 -22.03
#